data_AF-A0A2U2J4K5-F1
#
_entry.id   AF-A0A2U2J4K5-F1
#
_cell.length_a   1.000
_cell.length_b   1.000
_cell.length_c   1.000
_cell.angle_alpha   90.00
_cell.angle_beta   90.00
_cell.angle_gamma   90.00
#
_symmetry.space_group_name_H-M   'P 1'
#
loop_
_entity.id
_entity.type
_entity.pdbx_description
1 polymer ?
#
loop_
_entity_poly.entity_id
_entity_poly.type
_entity_poly.pdbx_seq_one_letter_code
_entity_poly.pdbx_strand_id
1 'polypeptide(L)'
;MLRWWTIGRATGVGVVAGLAALILWPAYAALQEPLALPYGAALAVAAFCGLSILWITAVDLLFHRRRGDRMLPLRIFDIALALLLLLPSASALTILLE
;
A
#
# COMPACT_ATOMS: atom_id res chain seq x y z
N MET A 1 -13.65 -14.49 2.88
CA MET A 1 -12.91 -13.69 1.88
C MET A 1 -13.94 -12.92 1.06
N LEU A 2 -13.95 -11.57 1.12
CA LEU A 2 -14.79 -10.80 0.21
C LEU A 2 -14.37 -11.16 -1.22
N ARG A 3 -15.24 -11.83 -1.98
CA ARG A 3 -14.96 -12.41 -3.30
C ARG A 3 -14.44 -11.39 -4.34
N TRP A 4 -14.50 -10.10 -4.02
CA TRP A 4 -14.15 -8.97 -4.87
C TRP A 4 -12.83 -8.27 -4.51
N TRP A 5 -12.26 -8.53 -3.32
CA TRP A 5 -11.03 -7.88 -2.84
C TRP A 5 -9.94 -8.94 -2.62
N THR A 6 -9.05 -9.07 -3.61
CA THR A 6 -7.95 -10.05 -3.63
C THR A 6 -6.61 -9.35 -3.49
N ILE A 7 -5.55 -10.09 -3.07
CA ILE A 7 -4.18 -9.58 -2.98
C ILE A 7 -3.77 -8.92 -4.30
N GLY A 8 -4.04 -9.57 -5.44
CA GLY A 8 -3.73 -9.03 -6.77
C GLY A 8 -4.41 -7.69 -7.10
N ARG A 9 -5.62 -7.44 -6.57
CA ARG A 9 -6.28 -6.13 -6.72
C ARG A 9 -5.69 -5.08 -5.79
N ALA A 10 -5.41 -5.45 -4.54
CA ALA A 10 -4.77 -4.54 -3.59
C ALA A 10 -3.36 -4.13 -4.03
N THR A 11 -2.58 -5.05 -4.61
CA THR A 11 -1.27 -4.74 -5.19
C THR A 11 -1.40 -3.88 -6.42
N GLY A 12 -2.29 -4.21 -7.36
CA GLY A 12 -2.52 -3.38 -8.55
C GLY A 12 -2.93 -1.95 -8.22
N VAL A 13 -3.96 -1.78 -7.40
CA VAL A 13 -4.46 -0.45 -6.98
C VAL A 13 -3.40 0.29 -6.16
N GLY A 14 -2.73 -0.40 -5.24
CA GLY A 14 -1.69 0.18 -4.40
C GLY A 14 -0.48 0.66 -5.20
N VAL A 15 0.00 -0.13 -6.17
CA VAL A 15 1.13 0.26 -7.02
C VAL A 15 0.78 1.47 -7.87
N VAL A 16 -0.43 1.50 -8.47
CA VAL A 16 -0.89 2.67 -9.24
C VAL A 16 -1.01 3.90 -8.35
N ALA A 17 -1.56 3.77 -7.15
CA ALA A 17 -1.68 4.86 -6.19
C ALA A 17 -0.30 5.35 -5.70
N GLY A 18 0.63 4.44 -5.42
CA GLY A 18 2.00 4.78 -5.03
C GLY A 18 2.78 5.47 -6.15
N LEU A 19 2.65 4.99 -7.39
CA LEU A 19 3.25 5.66 -8.55
C LEU A 19 2.63 7.05 -8.79
N ALA A 20 1.31 7.17 -8.66
CA ALA A 20 0.64 8.46 -8.74
C ALA A 20 1.17 9.41 -7.66
N ALA A 21 1.34 8.94 -6.41
CA ALA A 21 1.91 9.73 -5.33
C ALA A 21 3.36 10.17 -5.61
N LEU A 22 4.19 9.30 -6.19
CA LEU A 22 5.56 9.66 -6.59
C LEU A 22 5.61 10.71 -7.71
N ILE A 23 4.69 10.63 -8.66
CA ILE A 23 4.58 11.62 -9.75
C ILE A 23 4.02 12.95 -9.21
N LEU A 24 3.08 12.89 -8.27
CA LEU A 24 2.48 14.06 -7.63
C LEU A 24 3.45 14.74 -6.66
N TRP A 25 4.41 14.02 -6.07
CA TRP A 25 5.39 14.56 -5.11
C TRP A 25 6.11 15.83 -5.59
N PRO A 26 6.81 15.85 -6.76
CA PRO A 26 7.51 17.05 -7.22
C PRO A 26 6.56 18.20 -7.56
N ALA A 27 5.34 17.90 -8.05
CA ALA A 27 4.35 18.91 -8.34
C ALA A 27 3.74 19.52 -7.06
N TYR A 28 3.51 18.69 -6.03
CA TYR A 28 3.10 19.14 -4.70
C TYR A 28 4.19 20.00 -4.04
N ALA A 29 5.46 19.61 -4.15
CA ALA A 29 6.57 20.42 -3.64
C ALA A 29 6.65 21.83 -4.28
N ALA A 30 6.14 21.99 -5.51
CA ALA A 30 6.16 23.25 -6.24
C ALA A 30 4.88 24.12 -6.06
N LEU A 31 3.70 23.50 -5.96
CA LEU A 31 2.41 24.22 -5.91
C LEU A 31 1.69 24.17 -4.56
N GLN A 32 2.01 23.20 -3.69
CA GLN A 32 1.44 22.96 -2.37
C GLN A 32 -0.10 22.85 -2.33
N GLU A 33 -0.80 23.95 -2.06
CA GLU A 33 -2.24 24.03 -1.75
C GLU A 33 -3.19 23.30 -2.74
N PRO A 34 -3.14 23.51 -4.07
CA PRO A 34 -4.08 22.88 -4.98
C PRO A 34 -3.85 21.37 -5.16
N LEU A 35 -2.66 20.88 -4.80
CA LEU A 35 -2.29 19.47 -4.93
C LEU A 35 -2.33 18.70 -3.60
N ALA A 36 -2.52 19.38 -2.46
CA ALA A 36 -2.56 18.74 -1.14
C ALA A 36 -3.63 17.64 -1.06
N LEU A 37 -4.83 17.92 -1.57
CA LEU A 37 -5.97 17.00 -1.53
C LEU A 37 -5.77 15.76 -2.43
N PRO A 38 -5.44 15.87 -3.73
CA PRO A 38 -5.19 14.68 -4.56
C PRO A 38 -3.94 13.91 -4.13
N TYR A 39 -2.90 14.58 -3.66
CA TYR A 39 -1.69 13.94 -3.13
C TYR A 39 -1.99 13.17 -1.83
N GLY A 40 -2.67 13.79 -0.87
CA GLY A 40 -3.09 13.12 0.37
C GLY A 40 -4.03 11.94 0.12
N ALA A 41 -4.96 12.05 -0.82
CA ALA A 41 -5.83 10.95 -1.22
C ALA A 41 -5.04 9.77 -1.82
N ALA A 42 -4.07 10.04 -2.70
CA ALA A 42 -3.21 9.00 -3.28
C ALA A 42 -2.37 8.29 -2.20
N LEU A 43 -1.79 9.05 -1.26
CA LEU A 43 -1.06 8.51 -0.11
C LEU A 43 -1.94 7.64 0.80
N ALA A 44 -3.15 8.12 1.12
CA ALA A 44 -4.09 7.37 1.95
C ALA A 44 -4.51 6.05 1.31
N VAL A 45 -4.77 6.05 -0.01
CA VAL A 45 -5.09 4.83 -0.77
C VAL A 45 -3.89 3.87 -0.82
N ALA A 46 -2.68 4.38 -1.04
CA ALA A 46 -1.46 3.56 -1.07
C ALA A 46 -1.20 2.91 0.31
N ALA A 47 -1.32 3.68 1.40
CA ALA A 47 -1.21 3.19 2.77
C ALA A 47 -2.28 2.14 3.08
N PHE A 48 -3.54 2.40 2.73
CA PHE A 48 -4.62 1.44 2.92
C PHE A 48 -4.39 0.14 2.13
N CYS A 49 -3.90 0.23 0.89
CA CYS A 49 -3.57 -0.95 0.09
C CYS A 49 -2.47 -1.79 0.75
N GLY A 50 -1.37 -1.16 1.19
CA GLY A 50 -0.30 -1.84 1.92
C GLY A 50 -0.80 -2.53 3.20
N LEU A 51 -1.63 -1.84 3.99
CA LEU A 51 -2.23 -2.38 5.21
C LEU A 51 -3.16 -3.57 4.92
N SER A 52 -3.94 -3.49 3.83
CA SER A 52 -4.82 -4.58 3.41
C SER A 52 -4.05 -5.83 2.96
N ILE A 53 -2.92 -5.66 2.27
CA ILE A 53 -2.05 -6.77 1.86
C ILE A 53 -1.46 -7.44 3.10
N LEU A 54 -0.92 -6.65 4.04
CA LEU A 54 -0.42 -7.15 5.32
C LEU A 54 -1.49 -7.92 6.09
N TRP A 55 -2.71 -7.39 6.16
CA TRP A 55 -3.83 -8.04 6.84
C TRP A 55 -4.19 -9.39 6.21
N ILE A 56 -4.35 -9.44 4.88
CA ILE A 56 -4.69 -10.68 4.17
C ILE A 56 -3.56 -11.70 4.33
N THR A 57 -2.30 -11.27 4.20
CA THR A 57 -1.13 -12.14 4.37
C THR A 57 -1.02 -12.65 5.81
N ALA A 58 -1.33 -11.82 6.82
CA ALA A 58 -1.33 -12.25 8.22
C ALA A 58 -2.43 -13.27 8.52
N VAL A 59 -3.66 -13.04 8.04
CA VAL A 59 -4.77 -13.99 8.14
C VAL A 59 -4.42 -15.30 7.44
N ASP A 60 -3.81 -15.25 6.26
CA ASP A 60 -3.37 -16.45 5.56
C ASP A 60 -2.26 -17.21 6.33
N LEU A 61 -1.34 -16.48 6.96
CA LEU A 61 -0.28 -17.06 7.82
C LEU A 61 -0.87 -17.76 9.06
N LEU A 62 -1.85 -17.13 9.70
CA LEU A 62 -2.51 -17.62 10.91
C LEU A 62 -3.37 -18.85 10.64
N PHE A 63 -4.19 -18.83 9.59
CA PHE A 63 -5.16 -19.89 9.31
C PHE A 63 -4.61 -21.02 8.43
N HIS A 64 -3.59 -20.75 7.58
CA HIS A 64 -3.05 -21.72 6.62
C HIS A 64 -1.55 -21.97 6.81
N ARG A 65 -1.09 -22.04 8.07
CA ARG A 65 0.32 -22.24 8.46
C ARG A 65 0.99 -23.48 7.84
N ARG A 66 0.22 -24.49 7.40
CA ARG A 66 0.73 -25.76 6.82
C ARG A 66 0.92 -25.75 5.29
N ARG A 67 0.52 -24.70 4.56
CA ARG A 67 0.91 -24.53 3.14
C ARG A 67 2.39 -24.12 3.11
N GLY A 68 3.27 -25.11 2.94
CA GLY A 68 4.70 -25.05 3.21
C GLY A 68 5.55 -24.08 2.36
N ASP A 69 6.88 -24.25 2.49
CA ASP A 69 7.98 -23.41 1.95
C ASP A 69 7.83 -22.90 0.51
N ARG A 70 7.05 -23.57 -0.35
CA ARG A 70 6.82 -23.13 -1.73
C ARG A 70 6.08 -21.79 -1.83
N MET A 71 5.29 -21.40 -0.83
CA MET A 71 4.58 -20.11 -0.82
C MET A 71 5.34 -19.01 -0.06
N LEU A 72 6.47 -19.35 0.57
CA LEU A 72 7.30 -18.45 1.36
C LEU A 72 7.89 -17.28 0.53
N PRO A 73 8.45 -17.48 -0.69
CA PRO A 73 8.97 -16.36 -1.47
C PRO A 73 7.88 -15.38 -1.91
N LEU A 74 6.68 -15.88 -2.24
CA LEU A 74 5.54 -15.02 -2.61
C LEU A 74 5.07 -14.20 -1.41
N ARG A 75 5.01 -14.80 -0.22
CA ARG A 75 4.66 -14.10 1.03
C ARG A 75 5.67 -13.02 1.40
N ILE A 76 6.97 -13.30 1.24
CA ILE A 76 8.01 -12.29 1.49
C ILE A 76 7.85 -11.11 0.53
N PHE A 77 7.58 -11.38 -0.75
CA PHE A 77 7.32 -10.33 -1.73
C PHE A 77 6.10 -9.49 -1.34
N ASP A 78 4.98 -10.11 -0.95
CA ASP A 78 3.78 -9.39 -0.54
C ASP A 78 4.02 -8.52 0.70
N ILE A 79 4.76 -9.02 1.69
CA ILE A 79 5.13 -8.26 2.89
C ILE A 79 6.07 -7.10 2.53
N ALA A 80 7.08 -7.34 1.71
CA ALA A 80 8.01 -6.31 1.28
C ALA A 80 7.31 -5.20 0.50
N LEU A 81 6.43 -5.56 -0.44
CA LEU A 81 5.62 -4.62 -1.21
C LEU A 81 4.66 -3.84 -0.31
N ALA A 82 4.01 -4.52 0.63
CA ALA A 82 3.11 -3.87 1.59
C ALA A 82 3.85 -2.86 2.47
N LEU A 83 5.04 -3.20 2.98
CA LEU A 83 5.89 -2.28 3.74
C LEU A 83 6.37 -1.11 2.89
N LEU A 84 6.77 -1.37 1.64
CA LEU A 84 7.22 -0.36 0.70
C LEU A 84 6.11 0.64 0.36
N LEU A 85 4.84 0.21 0.32
CA LEU A 85 3.71 1.14 0.18
C LEU A 85 3.39 1.85 1.49
N LEU A 86 3.31 1.10 2.59
CA LEU A 86 2.76 1.60 3.84
C LEU A 86 3.68 2.62 4.50
N LEU A 87 4.97 2.31 4.63
CA LEU A 87 5.92 3.15 5.38
C LEU A 87 6.05 4.56 4.79
N PRO A 88 6.44 4.75 3.52
CA PRO A 88 6.60 6.09 2.96
C PRO A 88 5.27 6.81 2.82
N SER A 89 4.18 6.09 2.50
CA SER A 89 2.87 6.72 2.35
C SER A 89 2.31 7.20 3.68
N ALA A 90 2.46 6.40 4.74
CA ALA A 90 2.03 6.79 6.08
C ALA A 90 2.88 7.95 6.63
N SER A 91 4.21 7.90 6.45
CA SER A 91 5.08 9.00 6.91
C SER A 91 4.79 10.32 6.19
N ALA A 92 4.57 10.26 4.87
CA ALA A 92 4.23 11.45 4.10
C ALA A 92 2.84 11.99 4.47
N LEU A 93 1.88 11.09 4.76
CA LEU A 93 0.55 11.48 5.21
C LEU A 93 0.57 12.13 6.60
N THR A 94 1.38 11.63 7.53
CA THR A 94 1.54 12.27 8.85
C THR A 94 2.16 13.65 8.73
N ILE A 95 3.19 13.81 7.89
CA ILE A 95 3.81 15.13 7.64
C ILE A 95 2.81 16.10 6.99
N LEU A 96 1.91 15.60 6.14
CA LEU A 96 0.88 16.42 5.49
C LEU A 96 -0.23 16.88 6.46
N LEU A 97 -0.44 16.14 7.55
CA LEU A 97 -1.51 16.40 8.53
C LEU A 97 -1.05 17.21 9.75
N GLU A 98 0.26 17.37 9.93
CA GLU A 98 0.89 18.24 10.95
C GLU A 98 1.00 19.69 10.47
#